data_AF-A0ABD3RQT0-F1
#
_entry.id   AF-A0ABD3RQT0-F1
#
_cell.length_a   1.000
_cell.length_b   1.000
_cell.length_c   1.000
_cell.angle_alpha   90.00
_cell.angle_beta   90.00
_cell.angle_gamma   90.00
#
_symmetry.space_group_name_H-M   'P 1'
#
loop_
_entity.id
_entity.type
_entity.pdbx_description
1 polymer ?
#
loop_
_entity_poly.entity_id
_entity_poly.type
_entity_poly.pdbx_seq_one_letter_code
_entity_poly.pdbx_strand_id
1 'polypeptide(L)'
;MIGGRSLMKRDGAGGSQLPLRLRIVAAIAVGIFLGGVFAFFYPDGLFVSSPPIHHSIANSDLEDVSSSCESSERINMLKSEFVAASEKNAQLKKQIRELTEKLQLAEQGKDSAQKQVLVLGEQQKAGPFGTVKGLRTNPIVIPDESINPRLAKILAKVAVKNELIVALANSNVKEMLEVWFTSIKRVGIPNYLVIALDEEIASFCQSNDVPVYKRDPDEGIDSVAKTGGNHAVSGLKFRILREFLQLGYSVLLSDVDIVYLENPFEYLYRDSDVESMTDGHDNMTAYGYNDVFDEPEMGWARYAHTMRIWVYNSGFFYIRPTIPSIELLDRVTGRLSRENAWDQAVFNEELFFPSHPGYEGLHASRRTMDYYLFMNSKVLFKFVRKDSKLKKLKPVIVHVNYHPDKFPRMKAVVDYYVNGKQDALDPFPLGSEW
;
A
#
# COMPACT_ATOMS: atom_id res chain seq x y z
N MET A 1 31.73 -59.18 8.65
CA MET A 1 32.50 -58.09 9.29
C MET A 1 31.48 -57.17 9.94
N ILE A 2 31.13 -57.32 11.23
CA ILE A 2 31.80 -56.69 12.41
C ILE A 2 32.14 -55.23 12.06
N GLY A 3 31.37 -54.22 12.45
CA GLY A 3 31.13 -53.66 13.81
C GLY A 3 31.00 -52.12 13.63
N GLY A 4 30.42 -51.30 14.49
CA GLY A 4 29.83 -51.50 15.81
C GLY A 4 28.92 -50.30 16.15
N ARG A 5 27.91 -50.59 16.98
CA ARG A 5 27.15 -49.60 17.75
C ARG A 5 28.01 -49.12 18.92
N SER A 6 28.01 -47.81 19.19
CA SER A 6 28.40 -47.28 20.50
C SER A 6 27.16 -46.71 21.17
N LEU A 7 26.91 -47.22 22.37
CA LEU A 7 25.85 -46.83 23.29
C LEU A 7 26.50 -46.85 24.68
N MET A 8 26.61 -45.69 25.31
CA MET A 8 26.95 -45.47 26.73
C MET A 8 26.95 -43.95 26.96
N LYS A 9 26.51 -43.37 28.07
CA LYS A 9 25.89 -43.86 29.30
C LYS A 9 25.30 -42.63 30.01
N ARG A 10 24.35 -42.88 30.88
CA ARG A 10 23.65 -41.93 31.76
C ARG A 10 24.33 -42.00 33.13
N ASP A 11 24.68 -40.85 33.70
CA ASP A 11 24.96 -40.53 35.11
C ASP A 11 24.64 -39.01 35.23
N GLY A 12 23.95 -38.41 36.19
CA GLY A 12 23.51 -38.78 37.53
C GLY A 12 23.81 -37.61 38.50
N ALA A 13 22.81 -37.18 39.29
CA ALA A 13 22.83 -36.17 40.38
C ALA A 13 22.81 -34.67 39.97
N GLY A 14 22.06 -33.76 40.61
CA GLY A 14 21.14 -33.82 41.73
C GLY A 14 20.71 -32.38 42.08
N GLY A 15 19.41 -32.11 42.09
CA GLY A 15 18.85 -30.81 42.48
C GLY A 15 17.46 -31.03 43.06
N SER A 16 17.37 -31.17 44.37
CA SER A 16 16.14 -31.38 45.13
C SER A 16 15.22 -30.17 44.98
N GLN A 17 14.21 -30.28 44.11
CA GLN A 17 13.13 -29.31 44.07
C GLN A 17 12.23 -29.50 45.30
N LEU A 18 12.25 -28.50 46.19
CA LEU A 18 11.34 -28.41 47.32
C LEU A 18 9.87 -28.51 46.86
N PRO A 19 9.04 -29.35 47.51
CA PRO A 19 7.65 -29.57 47.12
C PRO A 19 6.85 -28.27 47.16
N LEU A 20 5.93 -28.12 46.20
CA LEU A 20 5.16 -26.89 45.90
C LEU A 20 4.59 -26.18 47.14
N ARG A 21 4.19 -26.94 48.18
CA ARG A 21 3.70 -26.39 49.45
C ARG A 21 4.74 -25.58 50.22
N LEU A 22 6.03 -25.95 50.18
CA LEU A 22 7.09 -25.19 50.88
C LEU A 22 7.43 -23.88 50.16
N ARG A 23 7.26 -23.80 48.83
CA ARG A 23 7.48 -22.57 48.06
C ARG A 23 6.41 -21.52 48.34
N ILE A 24 5.18 -21.95 48.52
CA ILE A 24 4.06 -21.06 48.89
C ILE A 24 4.28 -20.51 50.30
N VAL A 25 4.68 -21.36 51.25
CA VAL A 25 4.99 -20.92 52.63
C VAL A 25 6.18 -19.95 52.65
N ALA A 26 7.23 -20.22 51.87
CA ALA A 26 8.38 -19.32 51.75
C ALA A 26 7.99 -17.96 51.13
N ALA A 27 7.15 -17.95 50.09
CA ALA A 27 6.67 -16.72 49.47
C ALA A 27 5.80 -15.88 50.43
N ILE A 28 4.94 -16.54 51.22
CA ILE A 28 4.13 -15.86 52.24
C ILE A 28 5.02 -15.27 53.33
N ALA A 29 6.02 -16.01 53.80
CA ALA A 29 6.96 -15.52 54.81
C ALA A 29 7.77 -14.31 54.32
N VAL A 30 8.24 -14.33 53.06
CA VAL A 30 8.94 -13.20 52.43
C VAL A 30 8.01 -11.99 52.27
N GLY A 31 6.75 -12.20 51.87
CA GLY A 31 5.75 -11.15 51.75
C GLY A 31 5.43 -10.47 53.09
N ILE A 32 5.27 -11.25 54.15
CA ILE A 32 5.04 -10.73 55.51
C ILE A 32 6.26 -9.95 56.00
N PHE A 33 7.47 -10.46 55.76
CA PHE A 33 8.70 -9.79 56.18
C PHE A 33 8.91 -8.45 55.45
N LEU A 34 8.74 -8.43 54.12
CA LEU A 34 8.83 -7.18 53.35
C LEU A 34 7.72 -6.19 53.74
N GLY A 35 6.49 -6.66 53.95
CA GLY A 35 5.38 -5.83 54.43
C GLY A 35 5.65 -5.21 55.80
N GLY A 36 6.24 -5.97 56.72
CA GLY A 36 6.64 -5.47 58.04
C GLY A 36 7.77 -4.44 57.98
N VAL A 37 8.75 -4.63 57.09
CA VAL A 37 9.82 -3.64 56.85
C VAL A 37 9.23 -2.34 56.28
N PHE A 38 8.33 -2.42 55.29
CA PHE A 38 7.70 -1.22 54.75
C PHE A 38 6.82 -0.48 55.78
N ALA A 39 6.09 -1.22 56.63
CA ALA A 39 5.27 -0.61 57.69
C ALA A 39 6.11 0.04 58.81
N PHE A 40 7.30 -0.50 59.11
CA PHE A 40 8.19 0.07 60.13
C PHE A 40 8.94 1.31 59.64
N PHE A 41 9.38 1.34 58.39
CA PHE A 41 10.15 2.46 57.83
C PHE A 41 9.28 3.55 57.16
N TYR A 42 8.02 3.25 56.82
CA TYR A 42 7.10 4.21 56.18
C TYR A 42 5.69 4.14 56.83
N PRO A 43 5.53 4.55 58.10
CA PRO A 43 4.25 4.47 58.81
C PRO A 43 3.13 5.33 58.17
N ASP A 44 3.50 6.37 57.40
CA ASP A 44 2.57 7.29 56.73
C ASP A 44 2.39 7.01 55.23
N GLY A 45 2.91 5.88 54.72
CA GLY A 45 2.82 5.48 53.30
C GLY A 45 3.82 6.19 52.37
N LEU A 46 3.97 5.67 51.14
CA LEU A 46 4.96 6.12 50.15
C LEU A 46 4.49 7.27 49.23
N PHE A 47 3.27 7.77 49.42
CA PHE A 47 2.69 8.85 48.60
C PHE A 47 1.98 9.87 49.50
N VAL A 48 2.65 11.00 49.74
CA VAL A 48 2.05 12.15 50.43
C VAL A 48 1.13 12.89 49.46
N SER A 49 -0.15 12.95 49.79
CA SER A 49 -1.13 13.81 49.12
C SER A 49 -1.02 15.23 49.68
N SER A 50 -0.85 16.24 48.82
CA SER A 50 -0.79 17.65 49.24
C SER A 50 -2.13 18.11 49.85
N PRO A 51 -2.15 18.84 50.99
CA PRO A 51 -3.38 19.37 51.55
C PRO A 51 -3.84 20.67 50.83
N PRO A 52 -5.14 21.01 50.90
CA PRO A 52 -5.72 22.13 50.16
C PRO A 52 -5.42 23.48 50.82
N ILE A 53 -5.15 24.48 49.98
CA ILE A 53 -4.90 25.87 50.40
C ILE A 53 -6.25 26.54 50.69
N HIS A 54 -6.49 26.90 51.95
CA HIS A 54 -7.53 27.84 52.36
C HIS A 54 -6.94 29.26 52.41
N HIS A 55 -7.52 30.19 51.64
CA HIS A 55 -7.26 31.62 51.78
C HIS A 55 -8.06 32.18 52.96
N SER A 56 -7.37 32.69 53.98
CA SER A 56 -7.94 33.53 55.04
C SER A 56 -7.21 34.86 55.02
N ILE A 57 -7.93 35.93 54.70
CA ILE A 57 -7.48 37.32 54.82
C ILE A 57 -7.68 37.72 56.27
N ALA A 58 -6.60 38.05 56.98
CA ALA A 58 -6.65 38.74 58.26
C ALA A 58 -5.52 39.78 58.32
N ASN A 59 -5.93 41.02 58.59
CA ASN A 59 -5.08 42.16 58.90
C ASN A 59 -4.39 41.94 60.26
N SER A 60 -3.11 42.28 60.36
CA SER A 60 -2.49 42.78 61.59
C SER A 60 -1.20 43.52 61.28
N ASP A 61 -1.23 44.82 61.57
CA ASP A 61 -0.26 45.64 62.29
C ASP A 61 1.22 45.66 61.90
N LEU A 62 1.64 46.91 61.74
CA LEU A 62 3.00 47.42 61.63
C LEU A 62 3.81 47.07 62.88
N GLU A 63 4.81 46.20 62.73
CA GLU A 63 6.02 46.27 63.54
C GLU A 63 7.24 46.43 62.63
N ASP A 64 7.90 47.55 62.86
CA ASP A 64 9.12 48.02 62.23
C ASP A 64 10.28 47.11 62.67
N VAL A 65 10.71 46.21 61.77
CA VAL A 65 11.95 45.45 61.92
C VAL A 65 12.86 45.77 60.75
N SER A 66 13.75 46.71 61.02
CA SER A 66 15.06 46.91 60.40
C SER A 66 15.64 45.61 59.80
N SER A 67 15.64 45.50 58.48
CA SER A 67 16.48 44.53 57.76
C SER A 67 17.22 45.24 56.63
N SER A 68 18.54 45.10 56.67
CA SER A 68 19.51 45.56 55.70
C SER A 68 19.06 45.33 54.26
N CYS A 69 19.28 46.31 53.38
CA CYS A 69 19.22 46.12 51.92
C CYS A 69 19.82 44.77 51.52
N GLU A 70 18.98 43.82 51.10
CA GLU A 70 19.48 42.68 50.35
C GLU A 70 20.21 43.22 49.11
N SER A 71 21.45 42.78 48.91
CA SER A 71 22.29 43.29 47.84
C SER A 71 21.60 43.08 46.48
N SER A 72 21.51 44.14 45.68
CA SER A 72 21.02 44.12 44.29
C SER A 72 21.58 42.95 43.46
N GLU A 73 22.78 42.49 43.80
CA GLU A 73 23.45 41.32 43.24
C GLU A 73 22.70 39.99 43.48
N ARG A 74 22.13 39.74 44.67
CA ARG A 74 21.37 38.51 44.95
C ARG A 74 20.08 38.43 44.14
N ILE A 75 19.39 39.55 43.98
CA ILE A 75 18.16 39.65 43.18
C ILE A 75 18.47 39.39 41.70
N ASN A 76 19.57 39.93 41.18
CA ASN A 76 19.99 39.70 39.81
C ASN A 76 20.43 38.25 39.56
N MET A 77 21.09 37.62 40.54
CA MET A 77 21.45 36.21 40.50
C MET A 77 20.22 35.31 40.44
N LEU A 78 19.23 35.54 41.31
CA LEU A 78 17.97 34.78 41.31
C LEU A 78 17.17 34.93 40.01
N LYS A 79 17.16 36.13 39.41
CA LYS A 79 16.54 36.35 38.09
C LYS A 79 17.23 35.55 36.99
N SER A 80 18.57 35.51 37.00
CA SER A 80 19.35 34.73 36.04
C SER A 80 19.06 33.23 36.17
N GLU A 81 19.02 32.71 37.41
CA GLU A 81 18.67 31.32 37.69
C GLU A 81 17.23 30.98 37.26
N PHE A 82 16.28 31.90 37.48
CA PHE A 82 14.89 31.72 37.05
C PHE A 82 14.77 31.65 35.52
N VAL A 83 15.48 32.51 34.78
CA VAL A 83 15.50 32.48 33.31
C VAL A 83 16.09 31.16 32.81
N ALA A 84 17.24 30.74 33.37
CA ALA A 84 17.86 29.47 33.01
C ALA A 84 16.97 28.26 33.32
N ALA A 85 16.27 28.27 34.46
CA ALA A 85 15.30 27.23 34.82
C ALA A 85 14.08 27.24 33.89
N SER A 86 13.61 28.43 33.47
CA SER A 86 12.51 28.59 32.52
C SER A 86 12.86 28.04 31.13
N GLU A 87 14.05 28.34 30.62
CA GLU A 87 14.56 27.80 29.35
C GLU A 87 14.69 26.27 29.41
N LYS A 88 15.24 25.74 30.51
CA LYS A 88 15.34 24.29 30.73
C LYS A 88 13.96 23.62 30.79
N ASN A 89 12.96 24.27 31.41
CA ASN A 89 11.58 23.81 31.41
C ASN A 89 10.95 23.82 30.01
N ALA A 90 11.24 24.81 29.17
CA ALA A 90 10.79 24.83 27.78
C ALA A 90 11.41 23.69 26.97
N GLN A 91 12.70 23.42 27.16
CA GLN A 91 13.42 22.31 26.54
C GLN A 91 12.82 20.95 26.95
N LEU A 92 12.56 20.76 28.25
CA LEU A 92 11.95 19.53 28.77
C LEU A 92 10.54 19.32 28.24
N LYS A 93 9.72 20.38 28.14
CA LYS A 93 8.38 20.28 27.52
C LYS A 93 8.46 19.84 26.05
N LYS A 94 9.44 20.33 25.29
CA LYS A 94 9.66 19.89 23.90
C LYS A 94 10.03 18.41 23.84
N GLN A 95 10.94 17.96 24.70
CA GLN A 95 11.34 16.55 24.78
C GLN A 95 10.17 15.64 25.18
N ILE A 96 9.34 16.06 26.14
CA ILE A 96 8.13 15.31 26.54
C ILE A 96 7.18 15.16 25.35
N ARG A 97 6.98 16.21 24.54
CA ARG A 97 6.13 16.13 23.35
C ARG A 97 6.67 15.13 22.32
N GLU A 98 7.96 15.22 22.00
CA GLU A 98 8.61 14.28 21.06
C GLU A 98 8.57 12.82 21.57
N LEU A 99 8.80 12.60 22.87
CA LEU A 99 8.67 11.26 23.46
C LEU A 99 7.22 10.77 23.44
N THR A 100 6.25 11.66 23.66
CA THR A 100 4.81 11.31 23.62
C THR A 100 4.40 10.88 22.21
N GLU A 101 4.84 11.60 21.18
CA GLU A 101 4.61 11.23 19.77
C GLU A 101 5.26 9.88 19.43
N LYS A 102 6.50 9.66 19.87
CA LYS A 102 7.19 8.36 19.71
C LYS A 102 6.49 7.23 20.45
N LEU A 103 5.97 7.49 21.66
CA LEU A 103 5.20 6.53 22.44
C LEU A 103 3.90 6.17 21.71
N GLN A 104 3.19 7.16 21.19
CA GLN A 104 1.94 6.97 20.45
C GLN A 104 2.16 6.18 19.14
N LEU A 105 3.25 6.46 18.42
CA LEU A 105 3.67 5.66 17.25
C LEU A 105 4.05 4.22 17.64
N ALA A 106 4.74 4.03 18.75
CA ALA A 106 5.11 2.70 19.26
C ALA A 106 3.89 1.91 19.76
N GLU A 107 2.91 2.58 20.38
CA GLU A 107 1.63 1.99 20.80
C GLU A 107 0.76 1.62 19.59
N GLN A 108 0.65 2.48 18.58
CA GLN A 108 -0.01 2.13 17.31
C GLN A 108 0.69 0.97 16.60
N GLY A 109 2.02 0.93 16.60
CA GLY A 109 2.81 -0.19 16.10
C GLY A 109 2.57 -1.48 16.88
N LYS A 110 2.40 -1.40 18.21
CA LYS A 110 2.03 -2.54 19.08
C LYS A 110 0.60 -3.02 18.82
N ASP A 111 -0.37 -2.12 18.69
CA ASP A 111 -1.75 -2.45 18.38
C ASP A 111 -1.87 -3.06 16.98
N SER A 112 -1.08 -2.58 16.02
CA SER A 112 -1.02 -3.15 14.68
C SER A 112 -0.28 -4.49 14.64
N ALA A 113 0.80 -4.65 15.40
CA ALA A 113 1.48 -5.94 15.56
C ALA A 113 0.56 -6.94 16.28
N GLN A 114 -0.20 -6.51 17.29
CA GLN A 114 -1.23 -7.31 17.94
C GLN A 114 -2.37 -7.64 16.98
N LYS A 115 -2.80 -6.72 16.12
CA LYS A 115 -3.77 -7.00 15.04
C LYS A 115 -3.22 -7.95 13.98
N GLN A 116 -1.95 -7.83 13.59
CA GLN A 116 -1.28 -8.77 12.68
C GLN A 116 -1.13 -10.14 13.33
N VAL A 117 -0.79 -10.23 14.62
CA VAL A 117 -0.76 -11.48 15.39
C VAL A 117 -2.17 -12.06 15.58
N LEU A 118 -3.21 -11.22 15.75
CA LEU A 118 -4.61 -11.64 15.77
C LEU A 118 -5.08 -12.16 14.40
N VAL A 119 -4.66 -11.51 13.30
CA VAL A 119 -4.96 -11.90 11.91
C VAL A 119 -4.19 -13.16 11.52
N LEU A 120 -2.97 -13.33 12.04
CA LEU A 120 -2.18 -14.56 11.92
C LEU A 120 -2.68 -15.69 12.82
N GLY A 121 -3.58 -15.38 13.77
CA GLY A 121 -4.33 -16.33 14.58
C GLY A 121 -3.47 -17.21 15.49
N GLU A 122 -4.12 -17.81 16.49
CA GLU A 122 -3.64 -19.06 17.09
C GLU A 122 -3.24 -20.02 15.97
N GLN A 123 -2.12 -20.74 16.13
CA GLN A 123 -1.63 -21.71 15.13
C GLN A 123 -2.80 -22.58 14.61
N GLN A 124 -3.30 -22.26 13.42
CA GLN A 124 -4.47 -22.93 12.88
C GLN A 124 -4.06 -24.33 12.42
N LYS A 125 -4.72 -25.35 12.96
CA LYS A 125 -4.58 -26.71 12.42
C LYS A 125 -5.13 -26.73 11.00
N ALA A 126 -4.40 -27.36 10.08
CA ALA A 126 -4.88 -27.58 8.73
C ALA A 126 -6.22 -28.34 8.77
N GLY A 127 -7.23 -27.82 8.09
CA GLY A 127 -8.51 -28.50 7.92
C GLY A 127 -8.39 -29.75 7.02
N PRO A 128 -9.51 -30.45 6.78
CA PRO A 128 -9.56 -31.59 5.87
C PRO A 128 -9.03 -31.31 4.45
N PHE A 129 -8.78 -32.38 3.69
CA PHE A 129 -8.34 -32.28 2.30
C PHE A 129 -9.26 -31.37 1.48
N GLY A 130 -8.67 -30.41 0.75
CA GLY A 130 -9.40 -29.45 -0.09
C GLY A 130 -10.05 -28.27 0.63
N THR A 131 -10.00 -28.19 1.97
CA THR A 131 -10.64 -27.07 2.71
C THR A 131 -9.67 -25.95 3.09
N VAL A 132 -8.36 -26.23 3.07
CA VAL A 132 -7.33 -25.25 3.43
C VAL A 132 -7.17 -24.22 2.32
N LYS A 133 -7.30 -22.93 2.67
CA LYS A 133 -7.03 -21.80 1.77
C LYS A 133 -5.85 -21.01 2.32
N GLY A 134 -4.87 -20.73 1.48
CA GLY A 134 -3.79 -19.80 1.84
C GLY A 134 -4.33 -18.38 2.07
N LEU A 135 -3.60 -17.59 2.84
CA LEU A 135 -3.81 -16.14 2.91
C LEU A 135 -3.58 -15.56 1.52
N ARG A 136 -4.67 -15.13 0.87
CA ARG A 136 -4.62 -14.54 -0.47
C ARG A 136 -4.48 -13.02 -0.45
N THR A 137 -4.71 -12.40 0.69
CA THR A 137 -4.54 -10.94 0.86
C THR A 137 -3.68 -10.67 2.06
N ASN A 138 -2.56 -9.99 1.84
CA ASN A 138 -1.75 -9.46 2.92
C ASN A 138 -2.53 -8.35 3.68
N PRO A 139 -2.20 -8.11 4.96
CA PRO A 139 -2.80 -7.00 5.69
C PRO A 139 -2.47 -5.68 5.00
N ILE A 140 -3.43 -4.75 5.05
CA ILE A 140 -3.21 -3.39 4.58
C ILE A 140 -2.20 -2.67 5.47
N VAL A 141 -1.42 -1.76 4.90
CA VAL A 141 -0.52 -0.89 5.65
C VAL A 141 -1.31 0.13 6.46
N ILE A 142 -0.69 0.63 7.53
CA ILE A 142 -1.24 1.76 8.27
C ILE A 142 -1.06 3.02 7.41
N PRO A 143 -2.14 3.78 7.13
CA PRO A 143 -2.04 5.04 6.41
C PRO A 143 -1.08 6.02 7.08
N ASP A 144 -0.18 6.61 6.30
CA ASP A 144 0.71 7.69 6.75
C ASP A 144 0.42 8.98 5.98
N GLU A 145 -0.46 9.82 6.53
CA GLU A 145 -0.84 11.10 5.92
C GLU A 145 0.33 12.09 5.79
N SER A 146 1.43 11.90 6.53
CA SER A 146 2.60 12.79 6.45
C SER A 146 3.34 12.67 5.12
N ILE A 147 3.17 11.56 4.40
CA ILE A 147 3.78 11.32 3.09
C ILE A 147 3.33 12.35 2.07
N ASN A 148 2.03 12.65 2.03
CA ASN A 148 1.47 13.64 1.12
C ASN A 148 0.14 14.21 1.67
N PRO A 149 0.21 15.23 2.56
CA PRO A 149 -0.98 15.76 3.21
C PRO A 149 -1.99 16.40 2.24
N ARG A 150 -1.54 16.92 1.09
CA ARG A 150 -2.45 17.50 0.08
C ARG A 150 -3.23 16.39 -0.62
N LEU A 151 -2.53 15.35 -1.07
CA LEU A 151 -3.15 14.20 -1.71
C LEU A 151 -4.11 13.50 -0.73
N ALA A 152 -3.69 13.28 0.53
CA ALA A 152 -4.53 12.67 1.57
C ALA A 152 -5.90 13.35 1.71
N LYS A 153 -5.93 14.69 1.74
CA LYS A 153 -7.17 15.50 1.81
C LYS A 153 -8.07 15.34 0.58
N ILE A 154 -7.48 15.14 -0.59
CA ILE A 154 -8.24 14.91 -1.83
C ILE A 154 -8.80 13.48 -1.83
N LEU A 155 -7.98 12.49 -1.49
CA LEU A 155 -8.38 11.08 -1.46
C LEU A 155 -9.51 10.84 -0.46
N ALA A 156 -9.47 11.48 0.71
CA ALA A 156 -10.53 11.41 1.71
C ALA A 156 -11.90 11.89 1.19
N LYS A 157 -11.93 12.73 0.14
CA LYS A 157 -13.17 13.23 -0.48
C LYS A 157 -13.62 12.41 -1.67
N VAL A 158 -12.67 11.89 -2.45
CA VAL A 158 -12.92 11.30 -3.77
C VAL A 158 -13.03 9.77 -3.69
N ALA A 159 -12.26 9.13 -2.81
CA ALA A 159 -12.26 7.68 -2.72
C ALA A 159 -13.56 7.16 -2.09
N VAL A 160 -14.02 6.02 -2.59
CA VAL A 160 -15.12 5.25 -1.98
C VAL A 160 -14.51 3.97 -1.44
N LYS A 161 -14.76 3.63 -0.17
CA LYS A 161 -14.16 2.44 0.48
C LYS A 161 -12.62 2.38 0.37
N ASN A 162 -11.96 3.54 0.38
CA ASN A 162 -10.51 3.68 0.18
C ASN A 162 -10.01 3.07 -1.16
N GLU A 163 -10.85 3.02 -2.18
CA GLU A 163 -10.47 2.63 -3.54
C GLU A 163 -10.88 3.70 -4.55
N LEU A 164 -10.09 3.87 -5.61
CA LEU A 164 -10.37 4.79 -6.70
C LEU A 164 -9.62 4.44 -7.97
N ILE A 165 -10.14 4.94 -9.10
CA ILE A 165 -9.47 4.89 -10.40
C ILE A 165 -8.46 6.03 -10.46
N VAL A 166 -7.24 5.76 -10.92
CA VAL A 166 -6.20 6.79 -11.09
C VAL A 166 -5.66 6.74 -12.52
N ALA A 167 -5.68 7.88 -13.19
CA ALA A 167 -5.06 8.07 -14.50
C ALA A 167 -4.05 9.21 -14.47
N LEU A 168 -2.94 9.06 -15.20
CA LEU A 168 -1.93 10.10 -15.36
C LEU A 168 -2.06 10.69 -16.77
N ALA A 169 -2.05 12.02 -16.89
CA ALA A 169 -2.22 12.67 -18.18
C ALA A 169 -1.41 13.97 -18.32
N ASN A 170 -0.88 14.18 -19.52
CA ASN A 170 -0.35 15.45 -20.00
C ASN A 170 -1.16 15.91 -21.24
N SER A 171 -0.88 17.12 -21.69
CA SER A 171 -1.53 17.80 -22.83
C SER A 171 -1.54 16.96 -24.12
N ASN A 172 -0.54 16.10 -24.35
CA ASN A 172 -0.46 15.25 -25.54
C ASN A 172 -1.59 14.22 -25.63
N VAL A 173 -2.20 13.85 -24.51
CA VAL A 173 -3.26 12.82 -24.45
C VAL A 173 -4.63 13.41 -24.09
N LYS A 174 -4.79 14.74 -24.17
CA LYS A 174 -5.99 15.47 -23.80
C LYS A 174 -7.28 14.94 -24.45
N GLU A 175 -7.24 14.66 -25.76
CA GLU A 175 -8.41 14.15 -26.49
C GLU A 175 -8.85 12.76 -26.01
N MET A 176 -7.89 11.88 -25.70
CA MET A 176 -8.19 10.57 -25.13
C MET A 176 -8.69 10.69 -23.70
N LEU A 177 -8.11 11.59 -22.90
CA LEU A 177 -8.55 11.88 -21.54
C LEU A 177 -10.02 12.35 -21.51
N GLU A 178 -10.45 13.15 -22.49
CA GLU A 178 -11.84 13.57 -22.63
C GLU A 178 -12.80 12.39 -22.80
N VAL A 179 -12.47 11.45 -23.68
CA VAL A 179 -13.25 10.22 -23.86
C VAL A 179 -13.24 9.38 -22.58
N TRP A 180 -12.08 9.29 -21.93
CA TRP A 180 -11.88 8.54 -20.68
C TRP A 180 -12.82 9.05 -19.57
N PHE A 181 -12.75 10.32 -19.17
CA PHE A 181 -13.60 10.81 -18.07
C PHE A 181 -15.07 10.90 -18.48
N THR A 182 -15.37 11.14 -19.76
CA THR A 182 -16.76 11.19 -20.24
C THR A 182 -17.39 9.81 -20.13
N SER A 183 -16.64 8.75 -20.46
CA SER A 183 -17.11 7.38 -20.31
C SER A 183 -17.37 7.02 -18.84
N ILE A 184 -16.47 7.40 -17.93
CA ILE A 184 -16.61 7.22 -16.46
C ILE A 184 -17.84 7.93 -15.92
N LYS A 185 -18.02 9.22 -16.27
CA LYS A 185 -19.20 10.00 -15.86
C LYS A 185 -20.49 9.39 -16.36
N ARG A 186 -20.50 8.91 -17.61
CA ARG A 186 -21.68 8.30 -18.22
C ARG A 186 -22.15 7.06 -17.45
N VAL A 187 -21.21 6.24 -16.99
CA VAL A 187 -21.52 5.02 -16.22
C VAL A 187 -21.67 5.29 -14.71
N GLY A 188 -21.52 6.54 -14.29
CA GLY A 188 -21.79 6.98 -12.92
C GLY A 188 -20.76 6.53 -11.89
N ILE A 189 -19.49 6.33 -12.27
CA ILE A 189 -18.43 5.98 -11.31
C ILE A 189 -18.01 7.24 -10.53
N PRO A 190 -18.13 7.26 -9.18
CA PRO A 190 -17.85 8.47 -8.39
C PRO A 190 -16.38 8.62 -7.99
N ASN A 191 -15.65 7.51 -7.84
CA ASN A 191 -14.32 7.46 -7.25
C ASN A 191 -13.23 7.31 -8.31
N TYR A 192 -12.87 8.44 -8.92
CA TYR A 192 -11.76 8.54 -9.88
C TYR A 192 -11.00 9.85 -9.71
N LEU A 193 -9.71 9.84 -10.04
CA LEU A 193 -8.82 11.00 -9.91
C LEU A 193 -7.85 11.05 -11.10
N VAL A 194 -7.73 12.22 -11.71
CA VAL A 194 -6.70 12.49 -12.72
C VAL A 194 -5.47 13.10 -12.03
N ILE A 195 -4.30 12.54 -12.30
CA ILE A 195 -3.02 13.16 -11.94
C ILE A 195 -2.54 13.98 -13.13
N ALA A 196 -2.66 15.29 -13.00
CA ALA A 196 -2.23 16.22 -14.03
C ALA A 196 -0.72 16.38 -14.00
N LEU A 197 -0.09 16.08 -15.14
CA LEU A 197 1.35 16.21 -15.34
C LEU A 197 1.76 17.59 -15.86
N ASP A 198 0.81 18.41 -16.29
CA ASP A 198 1.00 19.80 -16.68
C ASP A 198 -0.20 20.69 -16.28
N GLU A 199 -0.05 22.00 -16.43
CA GLU A 199 -1.09 22.98 -16.08
C GLU A 199 -2.29 22.93 -17.02
N GLU A 200 -2.08 22.54 -18.27
CA GLU A 200 -3.16 22.45 -19.26
C GLU A 200 -4.16 21.37 -18.86
N ILE A 201 -3.68 20.18 -18.50
CA ILE A 201 -4.56 19.10 -18.00
C ILE A 201 -5.19 19.47 -16.67
N ALA A 202 -4.47 20.14 -15.77
CA ALA A 202 -5.05 20.59 -14.50
C ALA A 202 -6.26 21.52 -14.74
N SER A 203 -6.08 22.52 -15.61
CA SER A 203 -7.14 23.47 -15.99
C SER A 203 -8.28 22.79 -16.75
N PHE A 204 -7.97 21.86 -17.65
CA PHE A 204 -8.96 21.10 -18.43
C PHE A 204 -9.83 20.21 -17.55
N CYS A 205 -9.24 19.53 -16.57
CA CYS A 205 -10.02 18.74 -15.62
C CYS A 205 -10.90 19.63 -14.74
N GLN A 206 -10.38 20.74 -14.24
CA GLN A 206 -11.15 21.69 -13.42
C GLN A 206 -12.35 22.27 -14.17
N SER A 207 -12.17 22.70 -15.43
CA SER A 207 -13.25 23.26 -16.24
C SER A 207 -14.34 22.25 -16.63
N ASN A 208 -14.03 20.96 -16.50
CA ASN A 208 -14.95 19.86 -16.77
C ASN A 208 -15.45 19.19 -15.49
N ASP A 209 -15.27 19.74 -14.28
CA ASP A 209 -15.69 19.09 -13.03
C ASP A 209 -15.11 17.67 -12.84
N VAL A 210 -13.85 17.47 -13.26
CA VAL A 210 -13.10 16.21 -13.07
C VAL A 210 -12.19 16.36 -11.85
N PRO A 211 -12.26 15.46 -10.85
CA PRO A 211 -11.34 15.47 -9.73
C PRO A 211 -9.89 15.36 -10.23
N VAL A 212 -9.05 16.30 -9.81
CA VAL A 212 -7.67 16.41 -10.30
C VAL A 212 -6.69 16.71 -9.19
N TYR A 213 -5.52 16.11 -9.27
CA TYR A 213 -4.37 16.41 -8.44
C TYR A 213 -3.16 16.69 -9.33
N LYS A 214 -2.65 17.92 -9.25
CA LYS A 214 -1.34 18.27 -9.80
C LYS A 214 -0.33 18.27 -8.66
N ARG A 215 0.85 17.69 -8.86
CA ARG A 215 1.96 17.74 -7.86
C ARG A 215 2.52 19.15 -7.76
N ASP A 216 3.23 19.41 -6.67
CA ASP A 216 4.06 20.63 -6.58
C ASP A 216 5.18 20.56 -7.62
N PRO A 217 5.62 21.71 -8.14
CA PRO A 217 6.71 21.74 -9.10
C PRO A 217 7.95 21.02 -8.54
N ASP A 218 8.47 20.10 -9.32
CA ASP A 218 9.67 19.32 -9.04
C ASP A 218 10.41 19.20 -10.36
N GLU A 219 11.54 19.89 -10.51
CA GLU A 219 12.24 19.99 -11.80
C GLU A 219 12.61 18.62 -12.39
N GLY A 220 12.90 17.62 -11.54
CA GLY A 220 13.24 16.26 -11.98
C GLY A 220 12.02 15.48 -12.46
N ILE A 221 10.87 15.66 -11.80
CA ILE A 221 9.61 15.02 -12.20
C ILE A 221 8.96 15.75 -13.38
N ASP A 222 8.97 17.09 -13.37
CA ASP A 222 8.35 17.95 -14.35
C ASP A 222 9.05 17.86 -15.71
N SER A 223 10.38 17.69 -15.73
CA SER A 223 11.12 17.43 -16.97
C SER A 223 10.74 16.08 -17.57
N VAL A 224 10.68 15.02 -16.76
CA VAL A 224 10.22 13.70 -17.19
C VAL A 224 8.78 13.72 -17.70
N ALA A 225 7.90 14.46 -17.03
CA ALA A 225 6.49 14.61 -17.41
C ALA A 225 6.29 15.35 -18.75
N LYS A 226 7.15 16.34 -19.04
CA LYS A 226 7.06 17.20 -20.24
C LYS A 226 7.80 16.64 -21.45
N THR A 227 9.00 16.10 -21.26
CA THR A 227 9.91 15.72 -22.35
C THR A 227 10.41 14.28 -22.26
N GLY A 228 10.06 13.55 -21.20
CA GLY A 228 10.44 12.16 -21.04
C GLY A 228 9.76 11.25 -22.07
N GLY A 229 10.51 10.29 -22.60
CA GLY A 229 9.92 9.20 -23.38
C GLY A 229 9.01 8.32 -22.50
N ASN A 230 8.23 7.44 -23.14
CA ASN A 230 7.26 6.56 -22.46
C ASN A 230 7.85 5.85 -21.23
N HIS A 231 9.11 5.41 -21.28
CA HIS A 231 9.80 4.76 -20.16
C HIS A 231 9.93 5.65 -18.91
N ALA A 232 10.29 6.92 -19.07
CA ALA A 232 10.49 7.84 -17.96
C ALA A 232 9.14 8.22 -17.31
N VAL A 233 8.10 8.42 -18.12
CA VAL A 233 6.72 8.65 -17.66
C VAL A 233 6.18 7.42 -16.92
N SER A 234 6.49 6.21 -17.38
CA SER A 234 6.12 4.97 -16.67
C SER A 234 6.82 4.81 -15.32
N GLY A 235 8.08 5.25 -15.17
CA GLY A 235 8.74 5.29 -13.85
C GLY A 235 8.03 6.24 -12.87
N LEU A 236 7.56 7.40 -13.37
CA LEU A 236 6.78 8.36 -12.59
C LEU A 236 5.42 7.78 -12.15
N LYS A 237 4.76 7.00 -13.02
CA LYS A 237 3.50 6.29 -12.73
C LYS A 237 3.59 5.44 -11.47
N PHE A 238 4.58 4.54 -11.37
CA PHE A 238 4.72 3.67 -10.21
C PHE A 238 5.12 4.41 -8.93
N ARG A 239 5.95 5.46 -9.06
CA ARG A 239 6.29 6.34 -7.92
C ARG A 239 5.05 7.04 -7.35
N ILE A 240 4.18 7.56 -8.21
CA ILE A 240 2.94 8.19 -7.78
C ILE A 240 2.03 7.17 -7.12
N LEU A 241 1.82 5.99 -7.73
CA LEU A 241 0.99 4.92 -7.14
C LEU A 241 1.45 4.52 -5.74
N ARG A 242 2.76 4.51 -5.50
CA ARG A 242 3.32 4.19 -4.19
C ARG A 242 2.79 5.10 -3.09
N GLU A 243 2.66 6.40 -3.35
CA GLU A 243 2.14 7.37 -2.38
C GLU A 243 0.69 7.04 -1.99
N PHE A 244 -0.15 6.63 -2.95
CA PHE A 244 -1.53 6.21 -2.69
C PHE A 244 -1.56 5.00 -1.77
N LEU A 245 -0.69 4.01 -2.02
CA LEU A 245 -0.62 2.82 -1.20
C LEU A 245 -0.15 3.13 0.23
N GLN A 246 0.83 4.01 0.39
CA GLN A 246 1.28 4.46 1.72
C GLN A 246 0.20 5.25 2.47
N LEU A 247 -0.66 5.96 1.75
CA LEU A 247 -1.84 6.62 2.30
C LEU A 247 -3.00 5.64 2.59
N GLY A 248 -2.82 4.34 2.33
CA GLY A 248 -3.81 3.30 2.61
C GLY A 248 -4.94 3.18 1.60
N TYR A 249 -4.77 3.73 0.39
CA TYR A 249 -5.76 3.65 -0.68
C TYR A 249 -5.39 2.56 -1.69
N SER A 250 -6.37 1.73 -2.06
CA SER A 250 -6.24 0.82 -3.19
C SER A 250 -6.45 1.59 -4.49
N VAL A 251 -5.69 1.27 -5.52
CA VAL A 251 -5.75 1.99 -6.79
C VAL A 251 -6.10 1.03 -7.91
N LEU A 252 -7.13 1.37 -8.69
CA LEU A 252 -7.28 0.84 -10.04
C LEU A 252 -6.53 1.78 -10.99
N LEU A 253 -5.31 1.42 -11.35
CA LEU A 253 -4.54 2.17 -12.34
C LEU A 253 -5.28 2.06 -13.68
N SER A 254 -5.37 3.18 -14.39
CA SER A 254 -5.92 3.25 -15.73
C SER A 254 -5.06 4.14 -16.61
N ASP A 255 -4.58 3.59 -17.72
CA ASP A 255 -4.13 4.41 -18.84
C ASP A 255 -5.34 5.16 -19.43
N VAL A 256 -5.04 6.26 -20.15
CA VAL A 256 -6.02 7.20 -20.70
C VAL A 256 -6.73 6.67 -21.95
N ASP A 257 -6.20 5.62 -22.58
CA ASP A 257 -6.75 4.97 -23.78
C ASP A 257 -7.73 3.84 -23.45
N ILE A 258 -8.47 4.01 -22.35
CA ILE A 258 -9.47 3.07 -21.83
C ILE A 258 -10.85 3.71 -21.89
N VAL A 259 -11.83 2.95 -22.39
CA VAL A 259 -13.25 3.33 -22.40
C VAL A 259 -14.00 2.52 -21.36
N TYR A 260 -14.70 3.20 -20.45
CA TYR A 260 -15.54 2.58 -19.42
C TYR A 260 -16.98 2.41 -19.91
N LEU A 261 -17.49 1.20 -19.77
CA LEU A 261 -18.83 0.81 -20.21
C LEU A 261 -19.70 0.37 -19.03
N GLU A 262 -19.08 -0.02 -17.92
CA GLU A 262 -19.69 -0.30 -16.62
C GLU A 262 -18.75 0.09 -15.48
N ASN A 263 -19.27 0.09 -14.24
CA ASN A 263 -18.45 0.36 -13.05
C ASN A 263 -17.54 -0.84 -12.73
N PRO A 264 -16.20 -0.72 -12.85
CA PRO A 264 -15.28 -1.84 -12.65
C PRO A 264 -15.24 -2.35 -11.22
N PHE A 265 -15.58 -1.52 -10.23
CA PHE A 265 -15.55 -1.92 -8.82
C PHE A 265 -16.57 -3.02 -8.49
N GLU A 266 -17.62 -3.19 -9.29
CA GLU A 266 -18.59 -4.28 -9.13
C GLU A 266 -18.06 -5.63 -9.64
N TYR A 267 -16.94 -5.63 -10.38
CA TYR A 267 -16.37 -6.80 -11.04
C TYR A 267 -15.00 -7.22 -10.48
N LEU A 268 -14.41 -6.42 -9.58
CA LEU A 268 -13.14 -6.74 -8.92
C LEU A 268 -13.33 -7.74 -7.77
N TYR A 269 -12.49 -8.76 -7.71
CA TYR A 269 -12.52 -9.76 -6.62
C TYR A 269 -11.83 -9.26 -5.35
N ARG A 270 -10.79 -8.43 -5.47
CA ARG A 270 -10.04 -7.84 -4.34
C ARG A 270 -9.39 -8.87 -3.40
N ASP A 271 -9.24 -10.13 -3.84
CA ASP A 271 -8.70 -11.24 -3.07
C ASP A 271 -7.22 -11.50 -3.35
N SER A 272 -6.51 -10.55 -3.97
CA SER A 272 -5.08 -10.59 -4.26
C SER A 272 -4.47 -9.21 -4.09
N ASP A 273 -3.17 -9.14 -3.81
CA ASP A 273 -2.40 -7.89 -3.71
C ASP A 273 -2.48 -7.10 -5.02
N VAL A 274 -2.39 -7.83 -6.15
CA VAL A 274 -2.55 -7.31 -7.50
C VAL A 274 -3.62 -8.11 -8.26
N GLU A 275 -4.61 -7.42 -8.83
CA GLU A 275 -5.57 -8.00 -9.77
C GLU A 275 -5.41 -7.25 -11.10
N SER A 276 -4.99 -7.95 -12.16
CA SER A 276 -4.52 -7.30 -13.38
C SER A 276 -5.19 -7.84 -14.64
N MET A 277 -5.37 -6.94 -15.60
CA MET A 277 -5.79 -7.27 -16.95
C MET A 277 -4.68 -8.06 -17.67
N THR A 278 -5.08 -9.08 -18.41
CA THR A 278 -4.15 -9.90 -19.22
C THR A 278 -4.04 -9.38 -20.66
N ASP A 279 -2.84 -9.49 -21.22
CA ASP A 279 -2.63 -9.33 -22.66
C ASP A 279 -2.99 -10.59 -23.47
N GLY A 280 -3.36 -11.68 -22.80
CA GLY A 280 -3.95 -12.86 -23.39
C GLY A 280 -5.28 -12.57 -24.12
N HIS A 281 -5.69 -13.50 -24.97
CA HIS A 281 -6.86 -13.33 -25.84
C HIS A 281 -7.79 -14.55 -25.94
N ASP A 282 -7.48 -15.59 -25.17
CA ASP A 282 -8.31 -16.77 -24.94
C ASP A 282 -8.00 -17.33 -23.54
N ASN A 283 -8.71 -18.38 -23.11
CA ASN A 283 -8.50 -18.95 -21.77
C ASN A 283 -7.06 -19.44 -21.54
N MET A 284 -6.41 -19.98 -22.56
CA MET A 284 -5.06 -20.55 -22.44
C MET A 284 -4.03 -19.44 -22.24
N THR A 285 -4.07 -18.42 -23.08
CA THR A 285 -3.14 -17.29 -23.03
C THR A 285 -3.42 -16.37 -21.85
N ALA A 286 -4.69 -16.16 -21.50
CA ALA A 286 -5.12 -15.34 -20.36
C ALA A 286 -4.77 -15.97 -19.01
N TYR A 287 -5.08 -17.25 -18.82
CA TYR A 287 -5.01 -17.92 -17.51
C TYR A 287 -3.82 -18.88 -17.36
N GLY A 288 -3.03 -19.02 -18.43
CA GLY A 288 -1.84 -19.84 -18.47
C GLY A 288 -2.12 -21.30 -18.85
N TYR A 289 -1.07 -21.96 -19.33
CA TYR A 289 -1.13 -23.36 -19.76
C TYR A 289 0.22 -24.07 -19.61
N ASN A 290 0.15 -25.40 -19.51
CA ASN A 290 1.30 -26.28 -19.59
C ASN A 290 1.80 -26.34 -21.04
N ASP A 291 2.98 -25.82 -21.29
CA ASP A 291 3.67 -25.88 -22.57
C ASP A 291 4.79 -26.93 -22.51
N VAL A 292 5.01 -27.67 -23.58
CA VAL A 292 5.98 -28.78 -23.60
C VAL A 292 7.13 -28.40 -24.50
N PHE A 293 8.31 -28.20 -23.91
CA PHE A 293 9.54 -28.06 -24.66
C PHE A 293 10.02 -29.43 -25.12
N ASP A 294 10.32 -29.53 -26.41
CA ASP A 294 10.72 -30.77 -27.08
C ASP A 294 12.23 -30.75 -27.37
N GLU A 295 12.97 -31.65 -26.71
CA GLU A 295 14.41 -31.86 -26.89
C GLU A 295 14.72 -33.31 -27.33
N PRO A 296 14.68 -33.62 -28.63
CA PRO A 296 14.74 -34.99 -29.13
C PRO A 296 15.96 -35.81 -28.70
N GLU A 297 17.11 -35.14 -28.53
CA GLU A 297 18.39 -35.75 -28.16
C GLU A 297 18.35 -36.40 -26.76
N MET A 298 17.42 -35.99 -25.90
CA MET A 298 17.27 -36.49 -24.53
C MET A 298 16.51 -37.83 -24.44
N GLY A 299 16.02 -38.38 -25.56
CA GLY A 299 15.37 -39.68 -25.61
C GLY A 299 14.12 -39.76 -24.73
N TRP A 300 14.17 -40.55 -23.64
CA TRP A 300 13.04 -40.68 -22.71
C TRP A 300 12.69 -39.35 -22.01
N ALA A 301 13.68 -38.49 -21.76
CA ALA A 301 13.50 -37.20 -21.10
C ALA A 301 13.21 -36.03 -22.07
N ARG A 302 12.86 -36.34 -23.32
CA ARG A 302 12.63 -35.38 -24.43
C ARG A 302 11.61 -34.29 -24.12
N TYR A 303 10.59 -34.58 -23.31
CA TYR A 303 9.49 -33.65 -23.06
C TYR A 303 9.65 -32.99 -21.70
N ALA A 304 10.06 -31.71 -21.70
CA ALA A 304 10.15 -30.90 -20.51
C ALA A 304 8.90 -30.01 -20.38
N HIS A 305 8.16 -30.18 -19.29
CA HIS A 305 7.01 -29.33 -18.99
C HIS A 305 7.46 -27.94 -18.55
N THR A 306 6.85 -26.93 -19.15
CA THR A 306 7.03 -25.50 -18.86
C THR A 306 5.66 -24.87 -18.61
N MET A 307 5.63 -23.72 -17.94
CA MET A 307 4.39 -22.97 -17.70
C MET A 307 4.45 -21.67 -18.48
N ARG A 308 3.41 -21.38 -19.26
CA ARG A 308 3.31 -20.15 -20.03
C ARG A 308 2.03 -19.43 -19.70
N ILE A 309 2.16 -18.15 -19.42
CA ILE A 309 1.07 -17.20 -19.25
C ILE A 309 1.46 -15.94 -20.01
N TRP A 310 0.50 -15.30 -20.66
CA TRP A 310 0.77 -14.01 -21.26
C TRP A 310 0.84 -12.96 -20.17
N VAL A 311 1.74 -12.00 -20.37
CA VAL A 311 2.03 -10.95 -19.41
C VAL A 311 0.78 -10.17 -19.01
N TYR A 312 0.79 -9.69 -17.79
CA TYR A 312 -0.15 -8.71 -17.29
C TYR A 312 0.11 -7.35 -17.89
N ASN A 313 -0.96 -6.63 -18.19
CA ASN A 313 -0.88 -5.30 -18.74
C ASN A 313 -0.53 -4.27 -17.64
N SER A 314 0.46 -3.42 -17.88
CA SER A 314 0.90 -2.39 -16.91
C SER A 314 0.09 -1.10 -16.98
N GLY A 315 -0.93 -1.03 -17.84
CA GLY A 315 -1.83 0.12 -18.02
C GLY A 315 -3.22 -0.06 -17.39
N PHE A 316 -3.58 -1.27 -16.95
CA PHE A 316 -4.82 -1.49 -16.20
C PHE A 316 -4.70 -2.61 -15.17
N PHE A 317 -4.58 -2.24 -13.90
CA PHE A 317 -4.54 -3.19 -12.79
C PHE A 317 -5.02 -2.55 -11.49
N TYR A 318 -5.67 -3.36 -10.65
CA TYR A 318 -6.02 -3.04 -9.28
C TYR A 318 -4.90 -3.47 -8.34
N ILE A 319 -4.47 -2.58 -7.46
CA ILE A 319 -3.40 -2.84 -6.49
C ILE A 319 -3.83 -2.40 -5.10
N ARG A 320 -3.66 -3.30 -4.12
CA ARG A 320 -4.01 -3.06 -2.71
C ARG A 320 -2.85 -2.43 -1.95
N PRO A 321 -3.11 -1.64 -0.89
CA PRO A 321 -2.07 -1.01 -0.07
C PRO A 321 -1.45 -2.01 0.91
N THR A 322 -0.73 -3.02 0.40
CA THR A 322 -0.03 -4.04 1.20
C THR A 322 1.48 -3.89 1.05
N ILE A 323 2.25 -4.50 1.96
CA ILE A 323 3.72 -4.45 1.89
C ILE A 323 4.24 -5.03 0.56
N PRO A 324 3.79 -6.21 0.08
CA PRO A 324 4.24 -6.73 -1.21
C PRO A 324 3.86 -5.85 -2.40
N SER A 325 2.69 -5.19 -2.36
CA SER A 325 2.31 -4.23 -3.41
C SER A 325 3.23 -3.01 -3.46
N ILE A 326 3.58 -2.45 -2.30
CA ILE A 326 4.51 -1.32 -2.22
C ILE A 326 5.91 -1.76 -2.68
N GLU A 327 6.35 -2.95 -2.27
CA GLU A 327 7.62 -3.54 -2.70
C GLU A 327 7.68 -3.75 -4.21
N LEU A 328 6.59 -4.22 -4.84
CA LEU A 328 6.49 -4.31 -6.30
C LEU A 328 6.75 -2.95 -6.96
N LEU A 329 6.07 -1.90 -6.50
CA LEU A 329 6.23 -0.56 -7.05
C LEU A 329 7.66 -0.02 -6.85
N ASP A 330 8.28 -0.31 -5.69
CA ASP A 330 9.66 0.07 -5.40
C ASP A 330 10.66 -0.64 -6.31
N ARG A 331 10.52 -1.95 -6.50
CA ARG A 331 11.36 -2.75 -7.39
C ARG A 331 11.26 -2.28 -8.84
N VAL A 332 10.03 -2.11 -9.34
CA VAL A 332 9.77 -1.66 -10.72
C VAL A 332 10.34 -0.26 -10.94
N THR A 333 10.07 0.68 -10.03
CA THR A 333 10.60 2.05 -10.13
C THR A 333 12.13 2.06 -10.09
N GLY A 334 12.74 1.30 -9.19
CA GLY A 334 14.19 1.23 -9.03
C GLY A 334 14.91 0.60 -10.22
N ARG A 335 14.29 -0.36 -10.91
CA ARG A 335 14.82 -0.92 -12.16
C ARG A 335 14.66 0.05 -13.32
N LEU A 336 13.47 0.62 -13.51
CA LEU A 336 13.22 1.60 -14.58
C LEU A 336 14.09 2.87 -14.46
N SER A 337 14.56 3.22 -13.26
CA SER A 337 15.50 4.34 -13.09
C SER A 337 16.95 4.01 -13.47
N ARG A 338 17.31 2.72 -13.57
CA ARG A 338 18.70 2.25 -13.81
C ARG A 338 18.87 1.59 -15.18
N GLU A 339 17.79 1.03 -15.72
CA GLU A 339 17.79 0.22 -16.93
C GLU A 339 16.95 0.91 -18.03
N ASN A 340 17.40 0.80 -19.28
CA ASN A 340 16.56 1.15 -20.43
C ASN A 340 15.63 -0.02 -20.75
N ALA A 341 14.60 -0.21 -19.91
CA ALA A 341 13.70 -1.36 -19.97
C ALA A 341 12.24 -0.93 -20.20
N TRP A 342 11.44 -1.83 -20.77
CA TRP A 342 10.00 -1.62 -20.96
C TRP A 342 9.25 -1.86 -19.65
N ASP A 343 8.38 -0.94 -19.26
CA ASP A 343 7.70 -0.97 -17.96
C ASP A 343 6.85 -2.22 -17.76
N GLN A 344 6.13 -2.66 -18.79
CA GLN A 344 5.35 -3.88 -18.71
C GLN A 344 6.24 -5.11 -18.53
N ALA A 345 7.41 -5.17 -19.17
CA ALA A 345 8.36 -6.26 -18.98
C ALA A 345 8.86 -6.28 -17.55
N VAL A 346 9.37 -5.15 -17.03
CA VAL A 346 9.87 -5.05 -15.65
C VAL A 346 8.79 -5.39 -14.63
N PHE A 347 7.56 -4.87 -14.82
CA PHE A 347 6.42 -5.17 -13.94
C PHE A 347 6.14 -6.68 -13.84
N ASN A 348 6.18 -7.39 -14.97
CA ASN A 348 5.94 -8.82 -14.99
C ASN A 348 7.13 -9.62 -14.47
N GLU A 349 8.36 -9.25 -14.81
CA GLU A 349 9.55 -9.91 -14.28
C GLU A 349 9.58 -9.85 -12.75
N GLU A 350 9.37 -8.68 -12.16
CA GLU A 350 9.32 -8.54 -10.69
C GLU A 350 8.14 -9.31 -10.06
N LEU A 351 7.01 -9.40 -10.76
CA LEU A 351 5.82 -10.08 -10.25
C LEU A 351 5.90 -11.61 -10.36
N PHE A 352 6.61 -12.15 -11.35
CA PHE A 352 6.58 -13.57 -11.70
C PHE A 352 7.88 -14.33 -11.49
N PHE A 353 9.04 -13.67 -11.43
CA PHE A 353 10.31 -14.39 -11.24
C PHE A 353 10.35 -15.10 -9.86
N PRO A 354 10.67 -16.40 -9.83
CA PRO A 354 10.78 -17.14 -8.58
C PRO A 354 12.05 -16.73 -7.83
N SER A 355 12.07 -16.94 -6.52
CA SER A 355 13.32 -16.85 -5.77
C SER A 355 14.35 -17.84 -6.30
N HIS A 356 15.58 -17.37 -6.48
CA HIS A 356 16.72 -18.16 -6.98
C HIS A 356 18.02 -17.65 -6.34
N PRO A 357 19.17 -18.34 -6.49
CA PRO A 357 20.43 -17.86 -5.91
C PRO A 357 20.70 -16.40 -6.30
N GLY A 358 20.83 -15.52 -5.29
CA GLY A 358 21.06 -14.09 -5.48
C GLY A 358 19.82 -13.23 -5.77
N TYR A 359 18.60 -13.79 -5.78
CA TYR A 359 17.36 -13.03 -5.97
C TYR A 359 16.23 -13.55 -5.08
N GLU A 360 15.66 -12.65 -4.29
CA GLU A 360 14.44 -12.92 -3.52
C GLU A 360 13.23 -12.48 -4.36
N GLY A 361 12.46 -13.46 -4.84
CA GLY A 361 11.25 -13.21 -5.62
C GLY A 361 10.19 -12.48 -4.80
N LEU A 362 9.34 -11.72 -5.47
CA LEU A 362 8.28 -10.97 -4.81
C LEU A 362 7.19 -11.90 -4.26
N HIS A 363 6.79 -11.69 -3.00
CA HIS A 363 5.74 -12.45 -2.33
C HIS A 363 4.36 -11.78 -2.44
N ALA A 364 4.02 -11.29 -3.63
CA ALA A 364 2.71 -10.71 -3.91
C ALA A 364 1.76 -11.76 -4.50
N SER A 365 0.57 -11.85 -3.94
CA SER A 365 -0.53 -12.60 -4.53
C SER A 365 -1.09 -11.88 -5.74
N ARG A 366 -1.57 -12.64 -6.73
CA ARG A 366 -2.00 -12.10 -8.01
C ARG A 366 -3.23 -12.79 -8.57
N ARG A 367 -4.08 -12.02 -9.26
CA ARG A 367 -5.27 -12.48 -9.97
C ARG A 367 -5.30 -11.93 -11.39
N THR A 368 -5.66 -12.78 -12.34
CA THR A 368 -6.03 -12.36 -13.70
C THR A 368 -7.50 -11.96 -13.76
N MET A 369 -7.80 -10.78 -14.29
CA MET A 369 -9.17 -10.34 -14.60
C MET A 369 -9.79 -11.17 -15.74
N ASP A 370 -11.12 -11.23 -15.81
CA ASP A 370 -11.81 -11.85 -16.96
C ASP A 370 -11.52 -11.07 -18.25
N TYR A 371 -10.94 -11.72 -19.26
CA TYR A 371 -10.48 -11.04 -20.49
C TYR A 371 -11.62 -10.61 -21.42
N TYR A 372 -12.85 -11.09 -21.23
CA TYR A 372 -14.02 -10.58 -21.94
C TYR A 372 -14.63 -9.37 -21.23
N LEU A 373 -14.57 -9.32 -19.90
CA LEU A 373 -15.04 -8.16 -19.14
C LEU A 373 -14.03 -7.00 -19.18
N PHE A 374 -12.74 -7.30 -19.04
CA PHE A 374 -11.63 -6.35 -19.05
C PHE A 374 -10.83 -6.51 -20.35
N MET A 375 -11.44 -6.04 -21.43
CA MET A 375 -11.09 -6.44 -22.79
C MET A 375 -9.97 -5.58 -23.38
N ASN A 376 -8.89 -6.20 -23.85
CA ASN A 376 -7.90 -5.49 -24.66
C ASN A 376 -8.39 -5.34 -26.10
N SER A 377 -7.89 -4.33 -26.81
CA SER A 377 -8.33 -4.05 -28.18
C SER A 377 -7.99 -5.18 -29.16
N LYS A 378 -6.98 -6.01 -28.90
CA LYS A 378 -6.73 -7.21 -29.71
C LYS A 378 -7.89 -8.20 -29.57
N VAL A 379 -8.38 -8.47 -28.36
CA VAL A 379 -9.57 -9.29 -28.13
C VAL A 379 -10.76 -8.73 -28.88
N LEU A 380 -11.01 -7.42 -28.76
CA LEU A 380 -12.15 -6.76 -29.44
C LEU A 380 -12.06 -6.87 -30.97
N PHE A 381 -11.01 -6.32 -31.56
CA PHE A 381 -10.90 -6.11 -33.00
C PHE A 381 -10.48 -7.37 -33.76
N LYS A 382 -9.77 -8.30 -33.13
CA LYS A 382 -9.38 -9.54 -33.81
C LYS A 382 -10.44 -10.64 -33.68
N PHE A 383 -11.08 -10.75 -32.51
CA PHE A 383 -11.92 -11.89 -32.17
C PHE A 383 -13.39 -11.51 -31.95
N VAL A 384 -13.68 -10.69 -30.94
CA VAL A 384 -15.06 -10.44 -30.47
C VAL A 384 -15.94 -9.83 -31.55
N ARG A 385 -15.49 -8.78 -32.26
CA ARG A 385 -16.32 -8.11 -33.28
C ARG A 385 -16.72 -9.03 -34.44
N LYS A 386 -15.94 -10.09 -34.69
CA LYS A 386 -16.16 -11.03 -35.81
C LYS A 386 -17.09 -12.18 -35.43
N ASP A 387 -17.29 -12.45 -34.16
CA ASP A 387 -18.14 -13.54 -33.68
C ASP A 387 -19.55 -13.04 -33.39
N SER A 388 -20.55 -13.67 -34.02
CA SER A 388 -21.96 -13.27 -33.93
C SER A 388 -22.57 -13.35 -32.52
N LYS A 389 -22.01 -14.18 -31.64
CA LYS A 389 -22.42 -14.32 -30.24
C LYS A 389 -21.61 -13.38 -29.36
N LEU A 390 -20.28 -13.38 -29.50
CA LEU A 390 -19.41 -12.57 -28.65
C LEU A 390 -19.61 -11.08 -28.85
N LYS A 391 -19.92 -10.61 -30.07
CA LYS A 391 -20.16 -9.18 -30.34
C LYS A 391 -21.35 -8.59 -29.54
N LYS A 392 -22.21 -9.44 -28.96
CA LYS A 392 -23.32 -9.01 -28.10
C LYS A 392 -22.90 -8.83 -26.64
N LEU A 393 -21.70 -9.28 -26.25
CA LEU A 393 -21.15 -9.07 -24.93
C LEU A 393 -20.90 -7.59 -24.72
N LYS A 394 -21.28 -7.09 -23.54
CA LYS A 394 -20.91 -5.75 -23.10
C LYS A 394 -19.73 -5.91 -22.12
N PRO A 395 -18.51 -5.46 -22.47
CA PRO A 395 -17.41 -5.46 -21.53
C PRO A 395 -17.62 -4.40 -20.44
N VAL A 396 -16.86 -4.51 -19.36
CA VAL A 396 -16.75 -3.49 -18.31
C VAL A 396 -15.90 -2.32 -18.81
N ILE A 397 -14.75 -2.65 -19.41
CA ILE A 397 -13.86 -1.70 -20.06
C ILE A 397 -13.34 -2.25 -21.39
N VAL A 398 -12.91 -1.35 -22.27
CA VAL A 398 -12.07 -1.68 -23.42
C VAL A 398 -10.80 -0.87 -23.36
N HIS A 399 -9.65 -1.54 -23.33
CA HIS A 399 -8.33 -0.91 -23.36
C HIS A 399 -7.74 -0.93 -24.78
N VAL A 400 -7.47 0.23 -25.36
CA VAL A 400 -6.97 0.37 -26.74
C VAL A 400 -5.44 0.29 -26.81
N ASN A 401 -4.84 -0.71 -26.15
CA ASN A 401 -3.39 -0.86 -26.01
C ASN A 401 -2.65 -1.53 -27.19
N TYR A 402 -3.34 -2.27 -28.06
CA TYR A 402 -2.71 -3.04 -29.16
C TYR A 402 -2.68 -2.32 -30.51
N HIS A 403 -3.21 -1.09 -30.58
CA HIS A 403 -3.36 -0.36 -31.84
C HIS A 403 -2.80 1.07 -31.71
N PRO A 404 -2.09 1.59 -32.72
CA PRO A 404 -1.51 2.94 -32.66
C PRO A 404 -2.56 4.05 -32.79
N ASP A 405 -3.65 3.79 -33.54
CA ASP A 405 -4.77 4.70 -33.78
C ASP A 405 -5.78 4.68 -32.61
N LYS A 406 -5.28 4.94 -31.40
CA LYS A 406 -6.02 4.80 -30.14
C LYS A 406 -7.29 5.65 -30.10
N PHE A 407 -7.15 6.96 -30.33
CA PHE A 407 -8.26 7.90 -30.24
C PHE A 407 -9.46 7.59 -31.16
N PRO A 408 -9.30 7.36 -32.49
CA PRO A 408 -10.44 7.01 -33.34
C PRO A 408 -11.08 5.68 -32.94
N ARG A 409 -10.30 4.69 -32.49
CA ARG A 409 -10.84 3.43 -31.98
C ARG A 409 -11.61 3.59 -30.68
N MET A 410 -11.16 4.44 -29.75
CA MET A 410 -11.92 4.75 -28.54
C MET A 410 -13.30 5.34 -28.89
N LYS A 411 -13.36 6.28 -29.84
CA LYS A 411 -14.63 6.83 -30.34
C LYS A 411 -15.51 5.75 -30.96
N ALA A 412 -14.93 4.84 -31.74
CA ALA A 412 -15.66 3.72 -32.32
C ALA A 412 -16.20 2.73 -31.29
N VAL A 413 -15.44 2.48 -30.21
CA VAL A 413 -15.90 1.67 -29.07
C VAL A 413 -17.11 2.32 -28.40
N VAL A 414 -17.07 3.64 -28.19
CA VAL A 414 -18.24 4.39 -27.71
C VAL A 414 -19.39 4.25 -28.71
N ASP A 415 -19.20 4.57 -29.98
CA ASP A 415 -20.26 4.47 -30.97
C ASP A 415 -20.93 3.08 -31.02
N TYR A 416 -20.12 2.02 -30.92
CA TYR A 416 -20.58 0.64 -30.93
C TYR A 416 -21.40 0.27 -29.69
N TYR A 417 -20.79 0.34 -28.51
CA TYR A 417 -21.40 -0.17 -27.27
C TYR A 417 -22.41 0.79 -26.66
N VAL A 418 -22.32 2.07 -27.04
CA VAL A 418 -22.92 3.15 -26.30
C VAL A 418 -23.95 3.91 -27.13
N ASN A 419 -23.66 4.14 -28.42
CA ASN A 419 -24.58 4.79 -29.35
C ASN A 419 -25.33 3.77 -30.26
N GLY A 420 -25.01 2.48 -30.14
CA GLY A 420 -25.70 1.40 -30.86
C GLY A 420 -25.31 1.27 -32.34
N LYS A 421 -24.27 1.97 -32.79
CA LYS A 421 -23.79 1.94 -34.18
C LYS A 421 -23.05 0.63 -34.46
N GLN A 422 -23.77 -0.35 -34.99
CA GLN A 422 -23.28 -1.74 -35.14
C GLN A 422 -22.09 -1.89 -36.10
N ASP A 423 -21.91 -0.96 -37.03
CA ASP A 423 -20.82 -0.94 -38.01
C ASP A 423 -19.64 -0.07 -37.55
N ALA A 424 -19.68 0.54 -36.36
CA ALA A 424 -18.67 1.49 -35.90
C ALA A 424 -17.25 0.88 -35.84
N LEU A 425 -17.14 -0.41 -35.55
CA LEU A 425 -15.86 -1.11 -35.46
C LEU A 425 -15.35 -1.61 -36.81
N ASP A 426 -16.19 -1.70 -37.85
CA ASP A 426 -15.87 -2.38 -39.12
C ASP A 426 -14.77 -1.69 -39.95
N PRO A 427 -14.70 -0.35 -40.04
CA PRO A 427 -13.69 0.34 -40.84
C PRO A 427 -12.25 0.10 -40.39
N PHE A 428 -12.04 -0.38 -39.17
CA PHE A 428 -10.71 -0.48 -38.59
C PHE A 428 -9.96 -1.76 -39.01
N PRO A 429 -8.70 -1.65 -39.45
CA PRO A 429 -7.88 -2.82 -39.77
C PRO A 429 -7.61 -3.68 -38.53
N LEU A 430 -7.16 -4.91 -38.75
CA LEU A 430 -6.85 -5.87 -37.68
C LEU A 430 -5.60 -5.51 -36.87
N GLY A 431 -4.62 -4.88 -37.51
CA GLY A 431 -3.34 -4.52 -36.91
C GLY A 431 -3.08 -3.03 -37.08
N SER A 432 -1.79 -2.68 -37.14
CA SER A 432 -1.28 -1.32 -37.30
C SER A 432 -1.06 -0.91 -38.76
N GLU A 433 -1.53 -1.70 -39.73
CA GLU A 433 -1.43 -1.33 -41.15
C GLU A 433 -2.40 -0.18 -41.43
N TRP A 434 -1.82 0.97 -41.79
CA TRP A 434 -2.51 2.20 -42.19
C TRP A 434 -2.47 2.40 -43.70
#